data_AF-A0A9W8LQ95-F1
#
_entry.id   AF-A0A9W8LQ95-F1
#
_cell.length_a   1.000
_cell.length_b   1.000
_cell.length_c   1.000
_cell.angle_alpha   90.00
_cell.angle_beta   90.00
_cell.angle_gamma   90.00
#
_symmetry.space_group_name_H-M   'P 1'
#
loop_
_entity.id
_entity.type
_entity.pdbx_description
1 polymer ?
#
loop_
_entity_poly.entity_id
_entity_poly.type
_entity_poly.pdbx_seq_one_letter_code
_entity_poly.pdbx_strand_id
1 'polypeptide(L)'
;DATLESHKTQLDLNKIESPKSYYTVSDKTKPDIWFEPVQVWEVKAADLSLSSVYQAAYGEVNADKGVSLRFPRFIRVRDDKSPEMATSSTQVAE
;
A
#
# COMPACT_ATOMS: atom_id res chain seq x y z
N ASP A 1 -12.24 -12.61 -11.08
CA ASP A 1 -11.47 -13.29 -12.15
C ASP A 1 -11.00 -12.33 -13.23
N ALA A 2 -11.87 -11.71 -14.04
CA ALA A 2 -11.44 -10.76 -15.08
C ALA A 2 -10.65 -9.54 -14.57
N THR A 3 -11.06 -8.92 -13.45
CA THR A 3 -10.35 -7.78 -12.84
C THR A 3 -8.95 -8.16 -12.34
N LEU A 4 -8.80 -9.37 -11.79
CA LEU A 4 -7.52 -9.86 -11.28
C LEU A 4 -6.51 -10.08 -12.42
N GLU A 5 -6.95 -10.67 -13.53
CA GLU A 5 -6.12 -10.86 -14.73
C GLU A 5 -5.70 -9.53 -15.36
N SER A 6 -6.60 -8.55 -15.38
CA SER A 6 -6.27 -7.20 -15.84
C SER A 6 -5.20 -6.55 -14.97
N HIS A 7 -5.30 -6.64 -13.64
CA HIS A 7 -4.28 -6.14 -12.73
C HIS A 7 -2.95 -6.86 -12.90
N LYS A 8 -2.96 -8.18 -13.06
CA LYS A 8 -1.74 -8.95 -13.31
C LYS A 8 -1.02 -8.43 -14.55
N THR A 9 -1.74 -8.25 -15.66
CA THR A 9 -1.15 -7.76 -16.91
C THR A 9 -0.56 -6.35 -16.73
N GLN A 10 -1.27 -5.45 -16.05
CA GLN A 10 -0.78 -4.09 -15.80
C GLN A 10 0.44 -4.06 -14.86
N LEU A 11 0.42 -4.85 -13.79
CA LEU A 11 1.51 -4.93 -12.82
C LEU A 11 2.75 -5.61 -13.42
N ASP A 12 2.56 -6.61 -14.28
CA ASP A 12 3.65 -7.31 -14.96
C ASP A 12 4.51 -6.37 -15.82
N LEU A 13 3.92 -5.30 -16.37
CA LEU A 13 4.63 -4.26 -17.14
C LEU A 13 5.51 -3.36 -16.26
N ASN A 14 5.26 -3.32 -14.96
CA ASN A 14 5.88 -2.38 -14.02
C ASN A 14 6.72 -3.10 -12.95
N LYS A 15 7.14 -4.34 -13.21
CA LYS A 15 8.02 -5.10 -12.31
C LYS A 15 9.40 -4.46 -12.22
N ILE A 16 9.96 -4.49 -11.01
CA ILE A 16 11.34 -4.08 -10.74
C ILE A 16 12.07 -5.21 -10.00
N GLU A 17 13.38 -5.32 -10.23
CA GLU A 17 14.19 -6.39 -9.64
C GLU A 17 14.41 -6.23 -8.13
N SER A 18 14.43 -4.97 -7.65
CA SER A 18 14.70 -4.65 -6.25
C SER A 18 13.88 -3.42 -5.81
N PRO A 19 13.54 -3.31 -4.51
CA PRO A 19 12.80 -2.16 -4.01
C PRO A 19 13.65 -0.90 -4.15
N LYS A 20 12.99 0.21 -4.47
CA LYS A 20 13.65 1.51 -4.48
C LYS A 20 14.02 1.95 -3.07
N SER A 21 15.06 2.79 -2.96
CA SER A 21 15.58 3.24 -1.66
C SER A 21 14.56 3.96 -0.78
N TYR A 22 13.53 4.57 -1.38
CA TYR A 22 12.46 5.26 -0.67
C TYR A 22 11.29 4.36 -0.27
N TYR A 23 11.36 3.04 -0.54
CA TYR A 23 10.33 2.10 -0.08
C TYR A 23 10.59 1.75 1.38
N THR A 24 9.60 2.00 2.24
CA THR A 24 9.66 1.60 3.65
C THR A 24 8.73 0.42 3.87
N VAL A 25 9.32 -0.78 3.93
CA VAL A 25 8.58 -2.04 4.12
C VAL A 25 9.28 -2.87 5.19
N SER A 26 8.49 -3.51 6.05
CA SER A 26 9.06 -4.42 7.06
C SER A 26 9.56 -5.72 6.45
N ASP A 27 10.53 -6.35 7.08
CA ASP A 27 11.01 -7.69 6.67
C ASP A 27 9.91 -8.75 6.67
N LYS A 28 8.85 -8.56 7.46
CA LYS A 28 7.71 -9.48 7.57
C LYS A 28 6.68 -9.33 6.46
N THR A 29 6.78 -8.28 5.63
CA THR A 29 5.81 -7.94 4.58
C THR A 29 6.48 -7.74 3.23
N LYS A 30 7.64 -8.35 3.01
CA LYS A 30 8.31 -8.29 1.70
C LYS A 30 7.46 -9.05 0.67
N PRO A 31 7.07 -8.41 -0.45
CA PRO A 31 6.40 -9.11 -1.53
C PRO A 31 7.40 -10.00 -2.29
N ASP A 32 6.88 -11.03 -2.96
CA ASP A 32 7.67 -11.87 -3.86
C ASP A 32 8.16 -11.10 -5.09
N ILE A 33 7.39 -10.10 -5.52
CA ILE A 33 7.63 -9.28 -6.71
C ILE A 33 7.48 -7.82 -6.33
N TRP A 34 8.46 -7.01 -6.70
CA TRP A 34 8.42 -5.57 -6.54
C TRP A 34 7.88 -4.89 -7.79
N PHE A 35 7.18 -3.78 -7.60
CA PHE A 35 6.61 -2.98 -8.67
C PHE A 35 7.00 -1.50 -8.51
N GLU A 36 7.10 -0.79 -9.63
CA GLU A 36 7.10 0.68 -9.66
C GLU A 36 5.77 1.20 -9.09
N PRO A 37 5.76 2.28 -8.27
CA PRO A 37 4.52 2.86 -7.82
C PRO A 37 3.94 3.64 -9.00
N VAL A 38 3.01 3.04 -9.72
CA VAL A 38 2.36 3.66 -10.88
C VAL A 38 0.83 3.70 -10.75
N GLN A 39 0.28 2.93 -9.83
CA GLN A 39 -1.16 2.72 -9.73
C GLN A 39 -1.64 2.99 -8.31
N VAL A 40 -2.74 3.74 -8.20
CA VAL A 40 -3.41 4.03 -6.93
C VAL A 40 -4.74 3.28 -6.90
N TRP A 41 -4.98 2.54 -5.81
CA TRP A 41 -6.23 1.81 -5.60
C TRP A 41 -7.05 2.43 -4.48
N GLU A 42 -8.36 2.49 -4.70
CA GLU A 42 -9.33 2.81 -3.66
C GLU A 42 -9.63 1.54 -2.86
N VAL A 43 -9.32 1.59 -1.56
CA VAL A 43 -9.51 0.48 -0.62
C VAL A 43 -10.43 0.94 0.50
N LYS A 44 -11.43 0.13 0.81
CA LYS A 44 -12.33 0.35 1.95
C LYS A 44 -11.95 -0.60 3.09
N ALA A 45 -11.90 -0.09 4.30
CA ALA A 45 -11.67 -0.86 5.52
C ALA A 45 -12.84 -0.67 6.49
N ALA A 46 -12.95 -1.58 7.47
CA ALA A 46 -13.92 -1.44 8.55
C ALA A 46 -13.40 -0.51 9.65
N ASP A 47 -12.09 -0.57 9.91
CA ASP A 47 -11.42 0.17 10.97
C ASP A 47 -9.90 0.24 10.70
N LEU A 48 -9.20 1.09 11.45
CA LEU A 48 -7.75 1.16 11.52
C LEU A 48 -7.26 0.43 12.77
N SER A 49 -6.05 -0.13 12.72
CA SER A 49 -5.46 -0.86 13.85
C SER A 49 -3.96 -0.61 13.96
N LEU A 50 -3.46 -0.54 15.19
CA LEU A 50 -2.02 -0.46 15.43
C LEU A 50 -1.34 -1.77 15.02
N SER A 51 -0.28 -1.66 14.23
CA SER A 51 0.47 -2.79 13.69
C SER A 51 1.94 -2.72 14.11
N SER A 52 2.46 -3.85 14.58
CA SER A 52 3.91 -4.06 14.78
C SER A 52 4.64 -4.51 13.51
N VAL A 53 3.92 -4.54 12.39
CA VAL A 53 4.40 -5.08 11.12
C VAL A 53 4.39 -3.98 10.06
N TYR A 54 3.25 -3.33 9.83
CA TYR A 54 3.15 -2.28 8.83
C TYR A 54 3.80 -0.97 9.31
N GLN A 55 4.40 -0.25 8.37
CA GLN A 55 5.23 0.93 8.62
C GLN A 55 4.51 2.26 8.32
N ALA A 56 3.27 2.23 7.81
CA ALA A 56 2.49 3.44 7.59
C ALA A 56 2.23 4.15 8.92
N ALA A 57 2.41 5.47 8.98
CA ALA A 57 2.25 6.28 10.19
C ALA A 57 3.04 5.77 11.42
N TYR A 58 4.16 5.05 11.20
CA TYR A 58 4.99 4.53 12.28
C TYR A 58 5.55 5.68 13.12
N GLY A 59 5.38 5.60 14.44
CA GLY A 59 5.85 6.64 15.36
C GLY A 59 4.91 7.84 15.50
N GLU A 60 3.92 8.00 14.62
CA GLU A 60 2.99 9.14 14.66
C GLU A 60 1.84 8.92 15.66
N VAL A 61 1.21 7.73 15.63
CA VAL A 61 0.12 7.37 16.57
C VAL A 61 0.66 6.62 17.79
N ASN A 62 1.75 5.86 17.61
CA ASN A 62 2.39 5.08 18.66
C ASN A 62 3.89 4.99 18.39
N ALA A 63 4.71 5.14 19.44
CA ALA A 63 6.17 5.23 19.30
C ALA A 63 6.82 4.04 18.57
N ASP A 64 6.26 2.83 18.72
CA ASP A 64 6.87 1.59 18.23
C ASP A 64 5.96 0.80 17.26
N LYS A 65 4.90 1.44 16.73
CA LYS A 65 3.93 0.78 15.84
C LYS A 65 3.48 1.71 14.72
N GLY A 66 3.23 1.12 13.56
CA GLY A 66 2.49 1.78 12.48
C GLY A 66 1.01 1.46 12.53
N VAL A 67 0.32 1.75 11.43
CA VAL A 67 -1.13 1.57 11.26
C VAL A 67 -1.40 0.59 10.11
N SER A 68 -2.43 -0.23 10.27
CA SER A 68 -2.92 -1.17 9.27
C SER A 68 -4.44 -1.15 9.18
N LEU A 69 -4.95 -1.59 8.03
CA LEU A 69 -6.38 -1.63 7.74
C LEU A 69 -7.00 -2.94 8.24
N ARG A 70 -8.12 -2.85 8.96
CA ARG A 70 -8.94 -4.02 9.34
C ARG A 70 -9.96 -4.33 8.25
N PHE A 71 -9.92 -5.57 7.75
CA PHE A 71 -10.77 -6.06 6.65
C PHE A 71 -10.71 -5.19 5.38
N PRO A 72 -9.53 -4.95 4.81
CA PRO A 72 -9.39 -4.16 3.59
C PRO A 72 -10.08 -4.86 2.41
N ARG A 73 -10.81 -4.08 1.61
CA ARG A 73 -11.49 -4.53 0.40
C ARG A 73 -11.18 -3.57 -0.73
N PHE A 74 -10.69 -4.11 -1.84
CA PHE A 74 -10.52 -3.36 -3.07
C PHE A 74 -11.88 -2.85 -3.57
N ILE A 75 -11.94 -1.59 -3.98
CA ILE A 75 -13.12 -0.96 -4.58
C ILE A 75 -12.90 -0.74 -6.06
N ARG A 76 -11.84 0.00 -6.43
CA ARG A 76 -11.52 0.32 -7.82
C ARG A 76 -10.09 0.86 -7.97
N VAL A 77 -9.62 0.90 -9.21
CA VAL A 77 -8.42 1.67 -9.60
C VAL A 77 -8.78 3.15 -9.70
N ARG A 78 -7.82 4.02 -9.35
CA ARG A 78 -7.92 5.47 -9.46
C ARG A 78 -6.98 5.98 -10.56
N ASP A 79 -7.47 5.93 -11.80
CA ASP A 79 -6.74 6.45 -12.97
C ASP A 79 -6.58 7.99 -12.94
N ASP A 80 -7.32 8.66 -12.05
CA ASP A 80 -7.29 10.10 -11.80
C ASP A 80 -6.26 10.52 -10.75
N LYS A 81 -5.50 9.58 -10.17
CA LYS A 81 -4.51 9.86 -9.12
C LYS A 81 -3.14 9.28 -9.43
N SER A 82 -2.10 10.09 -9.23
CA SER A 82 -0.71 9.60 -9.17
C SER A 82 -0.37 9.10 -7.75
N PRO A 83 0.69 8.29 -7.58
CA PRO A 83 1.14 7.81 -6.27
C PRO A 83 1.37 8.92 -5.24
N GLU A 84 1.83 10.09 -5.67
CA GLU A 84 2.06 11.26 -4.81
C GLU A 84 0.75 11.87 -4.28
N MET A 85 -0.38 11.57 -4.94
CA MET A 85 -1.74 11.98 -4.54
C MET A 85 -2.49 10.89 -3.74
N ALA A 86 -1.81 9.79 -3.41
CA ALA A 86 -2.34 8.76 -2.53
C ALA A 86 -2.51 9.29 -1.11
N THR A 87 -3.26 8.55 -0.29
CA THR A 87 -3.44 8.89 1.13
C THR A 87 -2.09 8.87 1.85
N SER A 88 -1.74 9.96 2.51
CA SER A 88 -0.46 10.11 3.20
C SER A 88 -0.44 9.41 4.55
N SER A 89 0.75 9.11 5.08
CA SER A 89 0.90 8.55 6.43
C SER A 89 0.25 9.42 7.51
N THR A 90 0.38 10.75 7.39
CA THR A 90 -0.26 11.69 8.32
C THR A 90 -1.79 11.59 8.27
N GLN A 91 -2.38 11.47 7.08
CA GLN A 91 -3.83 11.25 6.94
C GLN A 91 -4.30 9.91 7.50
N VAL A 92 -3.42 8.90 7.58
CA VAL A 92 -3.72 7.61 8.21
C VAL A 92 -3.63 7.70 9.74
N ALA A 93 -2.89 8.66 10.27
CA ALA A 93 -2.74 8.89 11.70
C ALA A 93 -3.89 9.71 12.32
N GLU A 94 -4.60 10.49 11.50
CA GLU A 94 -5.79 11.28 11.86
C GLU A 94 -7.05 10.42 12.07
#